data_AF-A0A1V5N503-F1
#
_entry.id   AF-A0A1V5N503-F1
#
_cell.length_a   1.000
_cell.length_b   1.000
_cell.length_c   1.000
_cell.angle_alpha   90.00
_cell.angle_beta   90.00
_cell.angle_gamma   90.00
#
_symmetry.space_group_name_H-M   'P 1'
#
loop_
_entity.id
_entity.type
_entity.pdbx_description
1 polymer ?
#
loop_
_entity_poly.entity_id
_entity_poly.type
_entity_poly.pdbx_seq_one_letter_code
_entity_poly.pdbx_strand_id
1 'polypeptide(L)'
;MLRIDSCASGGRRNDLEAMRRAVPLHRTDYNFEPTSQQCHHYGLSQWIPYHGTGFMVGKSVIEPPDCPMVPIPDEIVPYYFRSAMSPSLTVGLDLRDKNLDYDLARRLFDQFRLVTPCYLGDFYPLTDYTLSNEVWLAWQYDLPEQGRGVLQAFRRPDNTEESQTYKLRGLNPNANYIVTDLDVNQPQKRTGRELMESGIEVTAKEKPAAQVITYELVK
;
A
#
# COMPACT_ATOMS: atom_id res chain seq x y z
N MET A 1 0.99 -26.15 9.23
CA MET A 1 0.13 -25.81 8.07
C MET A 1 1.02 -25.41 6.92
N LEU A 2 0.88 -26.03 5.74
CA LEU A 2 1.63 -25.66 4.53
C LEU A 2 0.99 -24.42 3.90
N ARG A 3 1.80 -23.40 3.54
CA ARG A 3 1.36 -22.26 2.72
C ARG A 3 1.71 -22.56 1.27
N ILE A 4 0.73 -22.45 0.38
CA ILE A 4 0.89 -22.69 -1.05
C ILE A 4 0.69 -21.35 -1.77
N ASP A 5 1.70 -20.94 -2.52
CA ASP A 5 1.60 -19.79 -3.43
C ASP A 5 0.97 -20.24 -4.75
N SER A 6 -0.11 -19.58 -5.14
CA SER A 6 -0.74 -19.79 -6.45
C SER A 6 -0.04 -18.95 -7.50
N CYS A 7 0.59 -19.59 -8.48
CA CYS A 7 1.18 -18.93 -9.62
C CYS A 7 0.76 -19.61 -10.93
N ALA A 8 0.29 -18.81 -11.88
CA ALA A 8 -0.03 -19.22 -13.24
C ALA A 8 0.36 -18.10 -14.20
N SER A 9 1.67 -17.88 -14.37
CA SER A 9 2.21 -16.67 -15.02
C SER A 9 1.69 -15.40 -14.33
N GLY A 10 2.00 -15.29 -13.03
CA GLY A 10 1.33 -14.38 -12.12
C GLY A 10 -0.10 -14.83 -11.81
N GLY A 11 -1.05 -13.91 -11.96
CA GLY A 11 -2.42 -14.06 -11.46
C GLY A 11 -3.45 -14.65 -12.42
N ARG A 12 -3.08 -15.38 -13.48
CA ARG A 12 -4.08 -15.90 -14.46
C ARG A 12 -5.08 -16.91 -13.88
N ARG A 13 -4.84 -17.41 -12.66
CA ARG A 13 -5.74 -18.28 -11.90
C ARG A 13 -6.04 -17.75 -10.50
N ASN A 14 -6.20 -16.44 -10.37
CA ASN A 14 -6.72 -15.82 -9.16
C ASN A 14 -8.26 -15.91 -9.13
N ASP A 15 -8.78 -17.13 -9.25
CA ASP A 15 -10.20 -17.46 -9.23
C ASP A 15 -10.61 -18.10 -7.88
N LEU A 16 -11.90 -18.11 -7.59
CA LEU A 16 -12.41 -18.59 -6.30
C LEU A 16 -12.04 -20.06 -6.02
N GLU A 17 -11.96 -20.93 -7.03
CA GLU A 17 -11.67 -22.34 -6.81
C GLU A 17 -10.19 -22.59 -6.51
N ALA A 18 -9.29 -21.83 -7.15
CA ALA A 18 -7.87 -21.83 -6.83
C ALA A 18 -7.59 -21.25 -5.44
N MET A 19 -8.23 -20.11 -5.10
CA MET A 19 -8.00 -19.40 -3.83
C MET A 19 -8.51 -20.15 -2.59
N ARG A 20 -9.33 -21.20 -2.76
CA ARG A 20 -9.71 -22.12 -1.66
C ARG A 20 -8.56 -22.98 -1.15
N ARG A 21 -7.47 -23.13 -1.93
CA ARG A 21 -6.36 -24.06 -1.63
C ARG A 21 -5.00 -23.38 -1.56
N ALA A 22 -4.87 -22.19 -2.12
CA ALA A 22 -3.63 -21.44 -2.20
C ALA A 22 -3.93 -19.94 -2.13
N VAL A 23 -2.90 -19.12 -1.92
CA VAL A 23 -3.00 -17.66 -1.90
C VAL A 23 -2.09 -17.08 -2.98
N PRO A 24 -2.44 -15.94 -3.63
CA PRO A 24 -1.65 -15.38 -4.71
C PRO A 24 -0.58 -14.45 -4.13
N LEU A 25 0.54 -15.00 -3.68
CA LEU A 25 1.66 -14.21 -3.17
C LEU A 25 2.42 -13.56 -4.32
N HIS A 26 2.43 -14.18 -5.51
CA HIS A 26 2.91 -13.62 -6.76
C HIS A 26 1.75 -13.22 -7.68
N ARG A 27 1.11 -12.08 -7.38
CA ARG A 27 -0.16 -11.67 -8.02
C ARG A 27 -0.09 -11.34 -9.51
N THR A 28 1.09 -11.07 -10.05
CA THR A 28 1.30 -10.65 -11.45
C THR A 28 2.75 -10.90 -11.86
N ASP A 29 2.99 -11.11 -13.15
CA ASP A 29 4.37 -11.08 -13.69
C ASP A 29 4.83 -9.64 -14.00
N TYR A 30 3.90 -8.69 -14.11
CA TYR A 30 4.20 -7.26 -14.25
C TYR A 30 4.51 -6.65 -12.88
N ASN A 31 5.72 -6.94 -12.37
CA ASN A 31 6.15 -6.65 -11.02
C ASN A 31 6.78 -5.27 -10.87
N PHE A 32 6.83 -4.79 -9.62
CA PHE A 32 7.61 -3.64 -9.15
C PHE A 32 7.17 -2.25 -9.65
N GLU A 33 6.48 -2.14 -10.79
CA GLU A 33 6.09 -0.84 -11.34
C GLU A 33 5.01 -0.24 -10.44
N PRO A 34 5.27 0.90 -9.78
CA PRO A 34 4.44 1.37 -8.68
C PRO A 34 2.99 1.63 -9.10
N THR A 35 2.74 2.06 -10.34
CA THR A 35 1.38 2.27 -10.84
C THR A 35 0.57 1.00 -10.92
N SER A 36 1.10 -0.01 -11.58
CA SER A 36 0.50 -1.32 -11.66
C SER A 36 0.36 -1.97 -10.29
N GLN A 37 1.35 -1.85 -9.38
CA GLN A 37 1.26 -2.48 -8.06
C GLN A 37 0.09 -1.93 -7.24
N GLN A 38 -0.13 -0.62 -7.31
CA GLN A 38 -1.29 0.04 -6.70
C GLN A 38 -2.61 -0.37 -7.38
N CYS A 39 -2.66 -0.47 -8.71
CA CYS A 39 -3.85 -0.93 -9.44
C CYS A 39 -4.21 -2.38 -9.12
N HIS A 40 -3.22 -3.27 -9.08
CA HIS A 40 -3.42 -4.67 -8.69
C HIS A 40 -3.88 -4.78 -7.23
N HIS A 41 -3.30 -3.99 -6.31
CA HIS A 41 -3.76 -3.94 -4.93
C HIS A 41 -5.23 -3.49 -4.87
N TYR A 42 -5.57 -2.39 -5.53
CA TYR A 42 -6.94 -1.86 -5.56
C TYR A 42 -7.96 -2.89 -6.08
N GLY A 43 -7.64 -3.59 -7.18
CA GLY A 43 -8.53 -4.60 -7.76
C GLY A 43 -8.66 -5.84 -6.89
N LEU A 44 -7.54 -6.38 -6.38
CA LEU A 44 -7.55 -7.62 -5.60
C LEU A 44 -8.18 -7.43 -4.23
N SER A 45 -7.95 -6.31 -3.56
CA SER A 45 -8.43 -6.07 -2.19
C SER A 45 -9.96 -6.04 -2.09
N GLN A 46 -10.66 -5.87 -3.23
CA GLN A 46 -12.12 -5.97 -3.30
C GLN A 46 -12.65 -7.41 -3.27
N TRP A 47 -11.82 -8.41 -3.59
CA TRP A 47 -12.28 -9.79 -3.83
C TRP A 47 -11.45 -10.86 -3.12
N ILE A 48 -10.15 -10.62 -2.94
CA ILE A 48 -9.16 -11.57 -2.43
C ILE A 48 -8.47 -10.92 -1.20
N PRO A 49 -8.93 -11.21 0.02
CA PRO A 49 -8.46 -10.54 1.24
C PRO A 49 -6.97 -10.75 1.57
N TYR A 50 -6.36 -11.78 1.01
CA TYR A 50 -4.94 -12.09 1.25
C TYR A 50 -4.22 -12.33 -0.07
N HIS A 51 -3.38 -11.38 -0.47
CA HIS A 51 -2.56 -11.43 -1.67
C HIS A 51 -1.20 -10.81 -1.38
N GLY A 52 -0.23 -11.04 -2.27
CA GLY A 52 1.11 -10.49 -2.10
C GLY A 52 1.73 -9.89 -3.36
N THR A 53 2.93 -9.35 -3.19
CA THR A 53 3.85 -8.95 -4.27
C THR A 53 5.27 -8.84 -3.70
N GLY A 54 6.21 -8.37 -4.52
CA GLY A 54 7.56 -8.03 -4.12
C GLY A 54 7.88 -6.54 -4.21
N PHE A 55 8.80 -6.10 -3.36
CA PHE A 55 9.62 -4.91 -3.54
C PHE A 55 11.07 -5.36 -3.74
N MET A 56 11.76 -4.82 -4.74
CA MET A 56 13.15 -5.15 -5.04
C MET A 56 13.99 -3.89 -5.18
N VAL A 57 15.24 -3.95 -4.71
CA VAL A 57 16.26 -2.89 -4.87
C VAL A 57 17.58 -3.51 -5.27
N GLY A 58 18.26 -2.85 -6.20
CA GLY A 58 19.62 -3.16 -6.61
C GLY A 58 19.73 -3.73 -8.02
N LYS A 59 20.95 -4.14 -8.37
CA LYS A 59 21.39 -4.41 -9.75
C LYS A 59 21.11 -5.83 -10.24
N SER A 60 20.41 -6.63 -9.44
CA SER A 60 20.08 -8.01 -9.80
C SER A 60 18.88 -8.03 -10.75
N VAL A 61 19.12 -7.59 -11.99
CA VAL A 61 18.13 -7.63 -13.06
C VAL A 61 18.22 -9.01 -13.71
N ILE A 62 17.13 -9.76 -13.67
CA ILE A 62 16.91 -10.87 -14.60
C ILE A 62 16.03 -10.28 -15.70
N GLU A 63 16.61 -10.01 -16.87
CA GLU A 63 15.87 -9.52 -18.03
C GLU A 63 14.87 -10.60 -18.47
N PRO A 64 13.54 -10.36 -18.35
CA PRO A 64 12.57 -11.29 -18.87
C PRO A 64 12.56 -11.17 -20.40
N PRO A 65 12.61 -12.29 -21.15
CA PRO A 65 12.68 -12.26 -22.61
C PRO A 65 11.44 -11.63 -23.28
N ASP A 66 10.29 -11.61 -22.60
CA ASP A 66 8.97 -11.30 -23.21
C ASP A 66 8.16 -10.20 -22.49
N CYS A 67 8.78 -9.41 -21.59
CA CYS A 67 8.08 -8.35 -20.86
C CYS A 67 8.94 -7.08 -20.78
N PRO A 68 8.39 -5.88 -21.05
CA PRO A 68 9.15 -4.64 -20.92
C PRO A 68 9.67 -4.50 -19.48
N MET A 69 10.97 -4.21 -19.38
CA MET A 69 11.63 -4.05 -18.10
C MET A 69 10.95 -2.95 -17.29
N VAL A 70 10.56 -3.27 -16.06
CA VAL A 70 10.27 -2.25 -15.06
C VAL A 70 11.60 -1.94 -14.38
N PRO A 71 12.08 -0.68 -14.40
CA PRO A 71 13.32 -0.32 -13.74
C PRO A 71 13.21 -0.58 -12.24
N ILE A 72 14.01 -1.53 -11.76
CA ILE A 72 14.23 -1.76 -10.33
C ILE A 72 15.13 -0.62 -9.85
N PRO A 73 14.76 0.12 -8.81
CA PRO A 73 15.58 1.22 -8.35
C PRO A 73 16.89 0.69 -7.75
N ASP A 74 17.99 1.41 -7.99
CA ASP A 74 19.28 1.13 -7.36
C ASP A 74 19.26 1.50 -5.86
N GLU A 75 18.33 2.35 -5.44
CA GLU A 75 18.19 2.87 -4.08
C GLU A 75 16.81 2.53 -3.50
N ILE A 76 16.69 2.61 -2.16
CA ILE A 76 15.42 2.39 -1.48
C ILE A 76 14.55 3.64 -1.61
N VAL A 77 13.51 3.56 -2.43
CA VAL A 77 12.56 4.67 -2.64
C VAL A 77 11.24 4.39 -1.90
N PRO A 78 10.83 5.23 -0.93
CA PRO A 78 9.60 5.03 -0.16
C PRO A 78 8.33 4.85 -1.01
N TYR A 79 8.22 5.59 -2.12
CA TYR A 79 7.08 5.48 -3.04
C TYR A 79 6.93 4.07 -3.61
N TYR A 80 8.04 3.45 -4.05
CA TYR A 80 8.05 2.11 -4.61
C TYR A 80 7.73 1.06 -3.54
N PHE A 81 8.34 1.20 -2.36
CA PHE A 81 8.07 0.28 -1.23
C PHE A 81 6.59 0.33 -0.81
N ARG A 82 6.02 1.53 -0.64
CA ARG A 82 4.62 1.71 -0.24
C ARG A 82 3.63 1.25 -1.30
N SER A 83 3.98 1.36 -2.58
CA SER A 83 3.19 0.83 -3.68
C SER A 83 3.13 -0.71 -3.68
N ALA A 84 4.17 -1.35 -3.14
CA ALA A 84 4.24 -2.81 -2.99
C ALA A 84 3.59 -3.32 -1.69
N MET A 85 3.41 -2.48 -0.65
CA MET A 85 2.78 -2.89 0.60
C MET A 85 1.43 -3.58 0.35
N SER A 86 1.28 -4.79 0.85
CA SER A 86 0.12 -5.66 0.67
C SER A 86 0.07 -6.71 1.79
N PRO A 87 -1.03 -7.47 1.98
CA PRO A 87 -1.15 -8.43 3.08
C PRO A 87 0.04 -9.40 3.21
N SER A 88 0.72 -9.70 2.10
CA SER A 88 2.02 -10.38 2.07
C SER A 88 3.03 -9.59 1.23
N LEU A 89 4.15 -9.18 1.82
CA LEU A 89 5.20 -8.46 1.13
C LEU A 89 6.51 -9.27 1.15
N THR A 90 7.06 -9.53 -0.04
CA THR A 90 8.43 -10.01 -0.19
C THR A 90 9.36 -8.84 -0.42
N VAL A 91 10.46 -8.78 0.32
CA VAL A 91 11.47 -7.70 0.18
C VAL A 91 12.79 -8.32 -0.29
N GLY A 92 13.21 -7.93 -1.49
CA GLY A 92 14.50 -8.31 -2.09
C GLY A 92 15.48 -7.13 -2.06
N LEU A 93 16.47 -7.19 -1.17
CA LEU A 93 17.56 -6.21 -1.13
C LEU A 93 18.86 -6.92 -1.51
N ASP A 94 19.69 -6.28 -2.34
CA ASP A 94 21.07 -6.74 -2.53
C ASP A 94 21.90 -6.46 -1.28
N LEU A 95 21.91 -7.40 -0.33
CA LEU A 95 22.62 -7.27 0.94
C LEU A 95 24.16 -7.19 0.80
N ARG A 96 24.69 -7.39 -0.41
CA ARG A 96 26.12 -7.17 -0.72
C ARG A 96 26.42 -5.70 -0.84
N ASP A 97 25.46 -4.88 -1.25
CA ASP A 97 25.60 -3.43 -1.30
C ASP A 97 25.51 -2.84 0.11
N LYS A 98 26.63 -2.30 0.59
CA LYS A 98 26.72 -1.67 1.92
C LYS A 98 26.32 -0.20 1.93
N ASN A 99 26.06 0.38 0.75
CA ASN A 99 25.67 1.78 0.61
C ASN A 99 24.15 1.98 0.60
N LEU A 100 23.36 0.90 0.58
CA LEU A 100 21.92 0.99 0.75
C LEU A 100 21.56 1.63 2.09
N ASP A 101 20.54 2.48 2.10
CA ASP A 101 20.02 3.11 3.32
C ASP A 101 19.23 2.08 4.16
N TYR A 102 19.96 1.29 4.94
CA TYR A 102 19.37 0.27 5.81
C TYR A 102 18.50 0.85 6.93
N ASP A 103 18.72 2.10 7.34
CA ASP A 103 17.89 2.74 8.35
C ASP A 103 16.54 3.13 7.77
N LEU A 104 16.52 3.64 6.53
CA LEU A 104 15.28 3.80 5.77
C LEU A 104 14.57 2.48 5.55
N ALA A 105 15.29 1.41 5.20
CA ALA A 105 14.73 0.07 5.03
C ALA A 105 14.00 -0.41 6.30
N ARG A 106 14.66 -0.30 7.47
CA ARG A 106 14.08 -0.67 8.76
C ARG A 106 12.85 0.17 9.07
N ARG A 107 12.93 1.49 8.88
CA ARG A 107 11.81 2.40 9.12
C ARG A 107 10.59 2.05 8.28
N LEU A 108 10.77 1.79 6.98
CA LEU A 108 9.68 1.39 6.08
C LEU A 108 9.10 0.02 6.45
N PHE A 109 9.96 -0.92 6.87
CA PHE A 109 9.50 -2.23 7.34
C PHE A 109 8.74 -2.14 8.66
N ASP A 110 9.14 -1.30 9.59
CA ASP A 110 8.42 -1.07 10.84
C ASP A 110 7.05 -0.41 10.59
N GLN A 111 6.98 0.56 9.68
CA GLN A 111 5.71 1.11 9.20
C GLN A 111 4.83 0.03 8.57
N PHE A 112 5.39 -0.84 7.73
CA PHE A 112 4.66 -1.98 7.16
C PHE A 112 4.11 -2.90 8.25
N ARG A 113 4.92 -3.28 9.24
CA ARG A 113 4.48 -4.13 10.36
C ARG A 113 3.38 -3.49 11.17
N LEU A 114 3.42 -2.18 11.35
CA LEU A 114 2.38 -1.42 12.06
C LEU A 114 1.02 -1.51 11.36
N VAL A 115 1.00 -1.45 10.03
CA VAL A 115 -0.24 -1.39 9.22
C VAL A 115 -0.70 -2.76 8.70
N THR A 116 0.18 -3.77 8.68
CA THR A 116 -0.13 -5.12 8.17
C THR A 116 -1.41 -5.72 8.75
N PRO A 117 -1.71 -5.60 10.07
CA PRO A 117 -2.96 -6.12 10.62
C PRO A 117 -4.21 -5.51 9.96
N CYS A 118 -4.16 -4.24 9.54
CA CYS A 118 -5.28 -3.56 8.91
C CYS A 118 -5.64 -4.16 7.55
N TYR A 119 -4.71 -4.81 6.85
CA TYR A 119 -4.99 -5.45 5.55
C TYR A 119 -6.01 -6.60 5.62
N LEU A 120 -6.36 -7.07 6.82
CA LEU A 120 -7.41 -8.06 7.05
C LEU A 120 -8.76 -7.43 7.44
N GLY A 121 -8.84 -6.10 7.43
CA GLY A 121 -10.05 -5.34 7.75
C GLY A 121 -10.87 -4.97 6.52
N ASP A 122 -11.85 -4.10 6.72
CA ASP A 122 -12.71 -3.59 5.66
C ASP A 122 -11.92 -2.70 4.69
N PHE A 123 -11.98 -3.01 3.40
CA PHE A 123 -11.37 -2.21 2.35
C PHE A 123 -12.35 -1.19 1.78
N TYR A 124 -12.01 0.09 1.89
CA TYR A 124 -12.77 1.21 1.32
C TYR A 124 -11.93 1.94 0.26
N PRO A 125 -12.24 1.81 -1.03
CA PRO A 125 -11.67 2.71 -2.02
C PRO A 125 -12.17 4.14 -1.76
N LEU A 126 -11.24 5.10 -1.71
CA LEU A 126 -11.58 6.52 -1.48
C LEU A 126 -11.52 7.36 -2.76
N THR A 127 -11.00 6.78 -3.84
CA THR A 127 -10.93 7.34 -5.20
C THR A 127 -11.33 6.27 -6.20
N ASP A 128 -11.79 6.67 -7.39
CA ASP A 128 -12.08 5.71 -8.46
C ASP A 128 -10.81 5.00 -8.97
N TYR A 129 -11.00 3.79 -9.49
CA TYR A 129 -9.94 3.05 -10.17
C TYR A 129 -9.50 3.79 -11.44
N THR A 130 -8.19 3.93 -11.65
CA THR A 130 -7.64 4.48 -12.88
C THR A 130 -6.21 3.99 -13.12
N LEU A 131 -5.81 3.98 -14.39
CA LEU A 131 -4.43 3.78 -14.83
C LEU A 131 -3.67 5.11 -15.00
N SER A 132 -4.35 6.25 -14.84
CA SER A 132 -3.75 7.57 -15.05
C SER A 132 -2.67 7.88 -14.02
N ASN A 133 -1.59 8.50 -14.48
CA ASN A 133 -0.54 9.06 -13.64
C ASN A 133 -0.82 10.50 -13.19
N GLU A 134 -1.97 11.07 -13.54
CA GLU A 134 -2.31 12.48 -13.28
C GLU A 134 -3.14 12.67 -12.00
N VAL A 135 -3.36 11.60 -11.23
CA VAL A 135 -4.27 11.62 -10.07
C VAL A 135 -3.55 11.42 -8.75
N TRP A 136 -4.26 11.71 -7.67
CA TRP A 136 -4.04 10.97 -6.45
C TRP A 136 -4.92 9.71 -6.41
N LEU A 137 -4.36 8.60 -5.96
CA LEU A 137 -5.09 7.35 -5.68
C LEU A 137 -5.09 7.09 -4.18
N ALA A 138 -6.22 6.72 -3.59
CA ALA A 138 -6.27 6.42 -2.17
C ALA A 138 -7.29 5.34 -1.78
N TRP A 139 -6.98 4.65 -0.69
CA TRP A 139 -7.86 3.69 -0.05
C TRP A 139 -7.66 3.69 1.46
N GLN A 140 -8.66 3.17 2.15
CA GLN A 140 -8.66 2.95 3.59
C GLN A 140 -8.83 1.46 3.87
N TYR A 141 -8.11 0.99 4.89
CA TYR A 141 -8.43 -0.25 5.60
C TYR A 141 -8.89 0.08 7.02
N ASP A 142 -10.01 -0.51 7.45
CA ASP A 142 -10.57 -0.29 8.78
C ASP A 142 -10.72 -1.60 9.57
N LEU A 143 -10.33 -1.58 10.85
CA LEU A 143 -10.58 -2.64 11.83
C LEU A 143 -11.51 -2.08 12.91
N PRO A 144 -12.83 -2.04 12.67
CA PRO A 144 -13.77 -1.38 13.57
C PRO A 144 -13.77 -1.99 14.98
N GLU A 145 -13.60 -3.31 15.10
CA GLU A 145 -13.53 -4.02 16.39
C GLU A 145 -12.29 -3.65 17.21
N GLN A 146 -11.22 -3.20 16.54
CA GLN A 146 -9.99 -2.73 17.17
C GLN A 146 -9.93 -1.21 17.26
N GLY A 147 -10.92 -0.50 16.70
CA GLY A 147 -10.98 0.96 16.64
C GLY A 147 -9.81 1.59 15.90
N ARG A 148 -9.17 0.89 14.95
CA ARG A 148 -7.99 1.41 14.24
C ARG A 148 -8.01 1.09 12.77
N GLY A 149 -7.28 1.87 11.98
CA GLY A 149 -7.12 1.62 10.56
C GLY A 149 -6.01 2.44 9.93
N VAL A 150 -5.96 2.40 8.61
CA VAL A 150 -4.93 3.07 7.82
C VAL A 150 -5.52 3.64 6.53
N LEU A 151 -5.12 4.86 6.20
CA LEU A 151 -5.28 5.50 4.91
C LEU A 151 -3.93 5.40 4.18
N GLN A 152 -3.94 4.88 2.96
CA GLN A 152 -2.81 4.96 2.04
C GLN A 152 -3.21 5.84 0.85
N ALA A 153 -2.40 6.85 0.56
CA ALA A 153 -2.64 7.80 -0.53
C ALA A 153 -1.37 7.97 -1.37
N PHE A 154 -1.52 7.98 -2.69
CA PHE A 154 -0.44 7.97 -3.65
C PHE A 154 -0.60 9.13 -4.63
N ARG A 155 0.32 10.09 -4.56
CA ARG A 155 0.49 11.13 -5.57
C ARG A 155 1.24 10.52 -6.75
N ARG A 156 0.56 10.41 -7.89
CA ARG A 156 1.13 9.85 -9.10
C ARG A 156 2.17 10.80 -9.75
N PRO A 157 3.08 10.29 -10.61
CA PRO A 157 4.19 11.08 -11.17
C PRO A 157 3.77 12.36 -11.93
N ASP A 158 2.61 12.34 -12.58
CA ASP A 158 2.16 13.42 -13.47
C ASP A 158 1.09 14.31 -12.81
N ASN A 159 0.70 14.02 -11.57
CA ASN A 159 -0.29 14.81 -10.85
C ASN A 159 0.25 16.22 -10.50
N THR A 160 -0.58 17.24 -10.74
CA THR A 160 -0.25 18.65 -10.50
C THR A 160 -0.66 19.14 -9.12
N GLU A 161 -1.58 18.45 -8.46
CA GLU A 161 -2.13 18.86 -7.16
C GLU A 161 -1.25 18.39 -6.01
N GLU A 162 -0.69 19.30 -5.21
CA GLU A 162 0.18 18.92 -4.08
C GLU A 162 -0.57 18.30 -2.90
N SER A 163 -1.90 18.42 -2.88
CA SER A 163 -2.74 17.90 -1.81
C SER A 163 -4.06 17.36 -2.34
N GLN A 164 -4.66 16.46 -1.56
CA GLN A 164 -6.01 15.97 -1.78
C GLN A 164 -6.67 15.64 -0.44
N THR A 165 -7.98 15.90 -0.33
CA THR A 165 -8.74 15.58 0.89
C THR A 165 -9.55 14.29 0.74
N TYR A 166 -9.41 13.38 1.70
CA TYR A 166 -10.13 12.10 1.71
C TYR A 166 -11.08 11.96 2.90
N LYS A 167 -12.32 11.58 2.61
CA LYS A 167 -13.33 11.30 3.61
C LYS A 167 -13.29 9.83 3.98
N LEU A 168 -12.98 9.53 5.24
CA LEU A 168 -12.94 8.17 5.74
C LEU A 168 -14.35 7.57 5.85
N ARG A 169 -14.41 6.25 5.97
CA ARG A 169 -15.64 5.44 6.08
C ARG A 169 -15.60 4.59 7.35
N GLY A 170 -16.75 4.08 7.79
CA GLY A 170 -16.82 3.08 8.87
C GLY A 170 -16.59 3.60 10.31
N LEU A 171 -16.26 4.88 10.50
CA LEU A 171 -15.92 5.41 11.82
C LEU A 171 -17.14 5.73 12.69
N ASN A 172 -16.96 5.71 14.02
CA ASN A 172 -17.98 6.19 14.96
C ASN A 172 -17.95 7.73 14.99
N PRO A 173 -19.03 8.43 14.59
CA PRO A 173 -19.04 9.88 14.49
C PRO A 173 -18.84 10.60 15.84
N ASN A 174 -19.20 9.96 16.95
CA ASN A 174 -19.12 10.55 18.29
C ASN A 174 -17.82 10.20 19.03
N ALA A 175 -16.97 9.37 18.41
CA ALA A 175 -15.69 8.99 18.98
C ALA A 175 -14.57 9.96 18.57
N ASN A 176 -13.48 9.92 19.32
CA ASN A 176 -12.25 10.63 18.99
C ASN A 176 -11.19 9.63 18.54
N TYR A 177 -10.38 10.03 17.56
CA TYR A 177 -9.29 9.24 17.02
C TYR A 177 -8.00 10.05 17.08
N ILE A 178 -6.89 9.36 17.33
CA ILE A 178 -5.53 9.88 17.12
C ILE A 178 -5.13 9.52 15.70
N VAL A 179 -4.93 10.53 14.87
CA VAL A 179 -4.51 10.41 13.47
C VAL A 179 -3.04 10.77 13.37
N THR A 180 -2.23 9.90 12.76
CA THR A 180 -0.79 10.08 12.66
C THR A 180 -0.31 9.78 11.24
N ASP A 181 0.31 10.76 10.59
CA ASP A 181 1.13 10.54 9.40
C ASP A 181 2.44 9.89 9.83
N LEU A 182 2.77 8.74 9.24
CA LEU A 182 3.92 7.93 9.67
C LEU A 182 5.29 8.50 9.29
N ASP A 183 5.36 9.53 8.43
CA ASP A 183 6.61 10.24 8.13
C ASP A 183 6.77 11.53 8.94
N VAL A 184 5.67 12.23 9.23
CA VAL A 184 5.71 13.45 10.06
C VAL A 184 5.74 13.11 11.55
N ASN A 185 5.08 12.02 11.93
CA ASN A 185 4.95 11.52 13.31
C ASN A 185 4.47 12.59 14.30
N GLN A 186 3.48 13.40 13.88
CA GLN A 186 2.81 14.40 14.69
C GLN A 186 1.34 14.01 14.87
N PRO A 187 0.98 13.29 15.96
CA PRO A 187 -0.38 12.83 16.17
C PRO A 187 -1.36 13.99 16.38
N GLN A 188 -2.53 13.90 15.76
CA GLN A 188 -3.60 14.88 15.88
C GLN A 188 -4.89 14.20 16.35
N LYS A 189 -5.58 14.82 17.30
CA LYS A 189 -6.89 14.34 17.75
C LYS A 189 -7.98 14.90 16.83
N ARG A 190 -8.81 14.02 16.27
CA ARG A 190 -9.93 14.35 15.37
C ARG A 190 -11.16 13.54 15.76
N THR A 191 -12.35 14.06 15.55
CA THR A 191 -13.57 13.26 15.76
C THR A 191 -13.83 12.35 14.55
N GLY A 192 -14.50 11.21 14.77
CA GLY A 192 -14.92 10.36 13.65
C GLY A 192 -15.82 11.12 12.66
N ARG A 193 -16.64 12.06 13.16
CA ARG A 193 -17.44 12.94 12.31
C ARG A 193 -16.58 13.81 11.39
N GLU A 194 -15.59 14.50 11.93
CA GLU A 194 -14.66 15.32 11.12
C GLU A 194 -13.96 14.48 10.05
N LEU A 195 -13.53 13.27 10.41
CA LEU A 195 -12.83 12.37 9.49
C LEU A 195 -13.72 11.85 8.35
N MET A 196 -15.03 11.68 8.59
CA MET A 196 -15.98 11.22 7.58
C MET A 196 -16.63 12.35 6.78
N GLU A 197 -16.87 13.52 7.39
CA GLU A 197 -17.59 14.62 6.74
C GLU A 197 -16.63 15.63 6.08
N SER A 198 -15.61 16.08 6.80
CA SER A 198 -14.59 17.02 6.32
C SER A 198 -13.42 16.30 5.64
N GLY A 199 -13.00 15.16 6.19
CA GLY A 199 -11.89 14.36 5.68
C GLY A 199 -10.52 14.74 6.24
N ILE A 200 -9.51 14.03 5.76
CA ILE A 200 -8.09 14.25 6.03
C ILE A 200 -7.47 14.85 4.77
N GLU A 201 -6.90 16.05 4.88
CA GLU A 201 -6.04 16.60 3.84
C GLU A 201 -4.69 15.89 3.87
N VAL A 202 -4.30 15.32 2.74
CA VAL A 202 -3.01 14.65 2.56
C VAL A 202 -2.19 15.51 1.60
N THR A 203 -0.99 15.86 2.02
CA THR A 203 -0.11 16.77 1.28
C THR A 203 1.24 16.11 1.02
N ALA A 204 1.75 16.25 -0.21
CA ALA A 204 3.09 15.88 -0.60
C ALA A 204 3.60 16.82 -1.70
N LYS A 205 4.64 17.60 -1.41
CA LYS A 205 5.24 18.55 -2.38
C LYS A 205 5.99 17.86 -3.51
N GLU A 206 6.69 16.78 -3.18
CA GLU A 206 7.41 15.96 -4.14
C GLU A 206 6.47 15.04 -4.92
N LYS A 207 6.87 14.65 -6.13
CA LYS A 207 6.19 13.63 -6.93
C LYS A 207 7.22 12.70 -7.61
N PRO A 208 6.93 11.39 -7.72
CA PRO A 208 5.81 10.71 -7.07
C PRO A 208 5.99 10.60 -5.54
N ALA A 209 4.89 10.52 -4.81
CA ALA A 209 4.90 10.41 -3.35
C ALA A 209 3.77 9.51 -2.85
N ALA A 210 3.98 8.88 -1.69
CA ALA A 210 2.99 8.01 -1.06
C ALA A 210 2.96 8.34 0.41
N GLN A 211 1.77 8.55 0.99
CA GLN A 211 1.57 8.81 2.41
C GLN A 211 0.79 7.67 3.06
N VAL A 212 1.19 7.33 4.29
CA VAL A 212 0.54 6.31 5.11
C VAL A 212 0.14 6.97 6.42
N ILE A 213 -1.17 7.06 6.64
CA ILE A 213 -1.75 7.75 7.79
C ILE A 213 -2.55 6.72 8.58
N THR A 214 -2.16 6.50 9.84
CA THR A 214 -2.89 5.62 10.75
C THR A 214 -3.88 6.41 11.58
N TYR A 215 -5.00 5.79 11.96
CA TYR A 215 -5.89 6.32 12.99
C TYR A 215 -6.20 5.25 14.02
N GLU A 216 -6.33 5.67 15.28
CA GLU A 216 -6.68 4.79 16.41
C GLU A 216 -7.65 5.50 17.37
N LEU A 217 -8.66 4.76 17.83
CA LEU A 217 -9.69 5.21 18.76
C LEU A 217 -9.06 5.61 20.09
N VAL A 218 -9.39 6.80 20.59
CA VAL A 218 -9.06 7.23 21.94
C VAL A 218 -9.93 6.44 22.92
N LYS A 219 -9.30 5.61 23.75
CA LYS A 219 -9.95 4.86 24.82
C LYS A 219 -10.33 5.75 26.00
#